data_AF-A0AA43C7X0-F1
#
_entry.id   AF-A0AA43C7X0-F1
#
_cell.length_a   1.000
_cell.length_b   1.000
_cell.length_c   1.000
_cell.angle_alpha   90.00
_cell.angle_beta   90.00
_cell.angle_gamma   90.00
#
_symmetry.space_group_name_H-M   'P 1'
#
loop_
_entity.id
_entity.type
_entity.pdbx_description
1 polymer ?
#
loop_
_entity_poly.entity_id
_entity_poly.type
_entity_poly.pdbx_seq_one_letter_code
_entity_poly.pdbx_strand_id
1 'polypeptide(L)'
;MRVLFWFCDDFDWTPAIKTLPDVPEAEPAENRNTVVAFVHIEPRDVESGSSSETKLVKNAKWLARKWETLRIILHSFTHLGQEKADPEKALELLDRTKERLENAGYSVDQTP
;
A
#
# COMPACT_ATOMS: atom_id res chain seq x y z
N MET A 1 -1.69 11.76 5.66
CA MET A 1 -1.12 10.57 5.01
C MET A 1 0.15 11.01 4.35
N ARG A 2 1.22 10.26 4.58
CA ARG A 2 2.49 10.47 3.89
C ARG A 2 2.71 9.27 2.98
N VAL A 3 3.06 9.56 1.75
CA VAL A 3 3.28 8.54 0.73
C VAL A 3 4.56 8.85 0.00
N LEU A 4 5.44 7.86 -0.10
CA LEU A 4 6.56 7.87 -1.02
C LEU A 4 6.25 6.86 -2.12
N PHE A 5 6.39 7.29 -3.38
CA PHE A 5 6.14 6.44 -4.53
C PHE A 5 7.43 6.17 -5.28
N TRP A 6 7.70 4.90 -5.57
CA TRP A 6 8.75 4.48 -6.49
C TRP A 6 8.14 3.71 -7.65
N PHE A 7 8.75 3.85 -8.83
CA PHE A 7 8.68 2.81 -9.84
C PHE A 7 9.93 1.97 -9.68
N CYS A 8 9.76 0.65 -9.59
CA CYS A 8 10.84 -0.29 -9.37
C CYS A 8 10.88 -1.30 -10.52
N ASP A 9 12.07 -1.55 -11.05
CA ASP A 9 12.29 -2.65 -11.99
C ASP A 9 12.02 -3.99 -11.31
N ASP A 10 12.51 -4.15 -10.07
CA ASP A 10 12.24 -5.31 -9.20
C ASP A 10 11.95 -4.83 -7.75
N PHE A 11 10.93 -5.39 -7.10
CA PHE A 11 10.62 -5.17 -5.67
C PHE A 11 10.09 -6.45 -5.03
N ASP A 12 11.03 -7.29 -4.59
CA ASP A 12 10.73 -8.62 -4.08
C ASP A 12 10.78 -8.64 -2.55
N TRP A 13 10.11 -9.61 -1.94
CA TRP A 13 10.25 -9.87 -0.52
C TRP A 13 10.30 -11.36 -0.20
N THR A 14 11.02 -11.68 0.86
CA THR A 14 11.00 -12.98 1.53
C THR A 14 10.72 -12.72 3.01
N PRO A 15 9.55 -13.12 3.53
CA PRO A 15 9.22 -12.91 4.94
C PRO A 15 10.24 -13.58 5.86
N ALA A 16 10.72 -12.84 6.87
CA ALA A 16 11.79 -13.31 7.75
C ALA A 16 11.26 -13.79 9.10
N ILE A 17 10.48 -12.95 9.78
CA ILE A 17 9.97 -13.22 11.14
C ILE A 17 8.50 -12.85 11.18
N LYS A 18 7.66 -13.81 11.59
CA LYS A 18 6.25 -13.58 11.87
C LYS A 18 6.10 -12.93 13.26
N THR A 19 5.64 -11.68 13.28
CA THR A 19 5.50 -10.90 14.53
C THR A 19 4.10 -10.94 15.13
N LEU A 20 3.10 -11.36 14.34
CA LEU A 20 1.71 -11.48 14.76
C LEU A 20 1.30 -12.95 14.68
N PRO A 21 0.87 -13.60 15.78
CA PRO A 21 0.60 -15.03 15.79
C PRO A 21 -0.64 -15.41 14.95
N ASP A 22 -1.66 -14.55 14.95
CA ASP A 22 -2.99 -14.85 14.40
C ASP A 22 -3.14 -14.55 12.90
N VAL A 23 -2.14 -13.93 12.26
CA VAL A 23 -2.14 -13.72 10.81
C VAL A 23 -1.57 -14.94 10.07
N PRO A 24 -2.04 -15.26 8.84
CA PRO A 24 -1.46 -16.35 8.05
C PRO A 24 0.04 -16.21 7.84
N GLU A 25 0.72 -17.33 7.54
CA GLU A 25 2.11 -17.25 7.08
C GLU A 25 2.17 -16.47 5.76
N ALA A 26 3.17 -15.60 5.68
CA ALA A 26 3.41 -14.80 4.51
C ALA A 26 4.30 -15.56 3.54
N GLU A 27 3.94 -15.50 2.27
CA GLU A 27 4.72 -16.11 1.19
C GLU A 27 5.70 -15.09 0.58
N PRO A 28 6.83 -15.56 0.03
CA PRO A 28 7.67 -14.73 -0.83
C PRO A 28 6.90 -14.22 -2.05
N ALA A 29 7.28 -13.05 -2.55
CA ALA A 29 6.73 -12.54 -3.80
C ALA A 29 7.82 -11.90 -4.66
N GLU A 30 7.69 -12.12 -5.96
CA GLU A 30 8.49 -11.50 -7.00
C GLU A 30 7.64 -10.47 -7.75
N ASN A 31 8.16 -9.27 -7.94
CA ASN A 31 7.43 -8.18 -8.57
C ASN A 31 8.33 -7.39 -9.51
N ARG A 32 7.95 -7.37 -10.79
CA ARG A 32 8.66 -6.60 -11.82
C ARG A 32 7.85 -5.42 -12.32
N ASN A 33 8.57 -4.38 -12.75
CA ASN A 33 8.01 -3.16 -13.35
C ASN A 33 6.81 -2.64 -12.54
N THR A 34 7.02 -2.38 -11.26
CA THR A 34 5.93 -2.17 -10.31
C THR A 34 5.96 -0.77 -9.71
N VAL A 35 4.77 -0.21 -9.47
CA VAL A 35 4.66 0.99 -8.65
C VAL A 35 4.54 0.59 -7.19
N VAL A 36 5.49 1.01 -6.37
CA VAL A 36 5.46 0.79 -4.92
C VAL A 36 5.03 2.08 -4.23
N ALA A 37 3.93 2.01 -3.48
CA ALA A 37 3.47 3.05 -2.58
C ALA A 37 3.90 2.70 -1.15
N PHE A 38 4.88 3.40 -0.62
CA PHE A 38 5.24 3.36 0.80
C PHE A 38 4.27 4.26 1.55
N VAL A 39 3.34 3.67 2.29
CA VAL A 39 2.21 4.37 2.90
C VAL A 39 2.41 4.48 4.41
N HIS A 40 2.32 5.70 4.92
CA HIS A 40 2.22 6.00 6.34
C HIS A 40 0.88 6.69 6.63
N ILE A 41 0.06 6.04 7.44
CA ILE A 41 -1.30 6.49 7.79
C ILE A 41 -1.26 7.16 9.16
N GLU A 42 -1.68 8.43 9.20
CA GLU A 42 -1.77 9.26 10.41
C GLU A 42 -3.24 9.28 10.91
N PRO A 43 -3.51 9.61 12.19
CA PRO A 43 -4.87 9.56 12.76
C PRO A 43 -5.94 10.29 11.94
N ARG A 44 -5.62 11.48 11.42
CA ARG A 44 -6.51 12.29 10.57
C ARG A 44 -6.93 11.61 9.27
N ASP A 45 -6.19 10.61 8.81
CA ASP A 45 -6.46 9.96 7.52
C ASP A 45 -7.61 8.98 7.58
N VAL A 46 -7.90 8.45 8.77
CA VAL A 46 -8.96 7.48 9.05
C VAL A 46 -10.19 8.13 9.68
N GLU A 47 -10.20 9.46 9.79
CA GLU A 47 -11.37 10.22 10.22
C GLU A 47 -12.46 10.22 9.14
N SER A 48 -13.71 10.30 9.57
CA SER A 48 -14.85 10.40 8.65
C SER A 48 -14.72 11.64 7.75
N GLY A 49 -14.97 11.47 6.46
CA GLY A 49 -14.83 12.53 5.45
C GLY A 49 -13.40 12.79 4.97
N SER A 50 -12.41 12.06 5.49
CA SER A 50 -11.03 12.11 4.97
C SER A 50 -11.00 11.76 3.47
N SER A 51 -10.23 12.56 2.72
CA SER A 51 -9.99 12.32 1.28
C SER A 51 -8.73 11.51 1.01
N SER A 52 -8.02 11.06 2.05
CA SER A 52 -6.69 10.44 1.94
C SER A 52 -6.71 9.16 1.10
N GLU A 53 -7.68 8.27 1.30
CA GLU A 53 -7.85 7.06 0.50
C GLU A 53 -8.03 7.39 -1.00
N THR A 54 -8.92 8.33 -1.31
CA THR A 54 -9.16 8.75 -2.70
C THR A 54 -7.93 9.39 -3.34
N LYS A 55 -7.14 10.15 -2.56
CA LYS A 55 -5.87 10.72 -3.04
C LYS A 55 -4.82 9.62 -3.29
N LEU A 56 -4.73 8.62 -2.41
CA LEU A 56 -3.82 7.48 -2.58
C LEU A 56 -4.14 6.71 -3.86
N VAL A 57 -5.41 6.31 -4.05
CA VAL A 57 -5.89 5.63 -5.27
C VAL A 57 -5.56 6.44 -6.52
N LYS A 58 -5.85 7.75 -6.53
CA LYS A 58 -5.61 8.61 -7.71
C LYS A 58 -4.11 8.71 -8.05
N ASN A 59 -3.25 8.89 -7.05
CA ASN A 59 -1.81 9.01 -7.28
C ASN A 59 -1.19 7.68 -7.74
N ALA A 60 -1.60 6.56 -7.14
CA ALA A 60 -1.13 5.23 -7.55
C ALA A 60 -1.50 4.93 -9.01
N LYS A 61 -2.76 5.20 -9.41
CA LYS A 61 -3.22 5.06 -10.80
C LYS A 61 -2.48 5.99 -11.76
N TRP A 62 -2.24 7.24 -11.35
CA TRP A 62 -1.52 8.20 -12.18
C TRP A 62 -0.09 7.73 -12.47
N LEU A 63 0.63 7.28 -11.44
CA LEU A 63 2.00 6.82 -11.60
C LEU A 63 2.07 5.50 -12.39
N ALA A 64 1.18 4.55 -12.12
CA ALA A 64 1.11 3.29 -12.84
C ALA A 64 0.86 3.51 -14.34
N ARG A 65 -0.03 4.45 -14.71
CA ARG A 65 -0.24 4.87 -16.10
C ARG A 65 0.98 5.53 -16.72
N LYS A 66 1.69 6.37 -15.97
CA LYS A 66 2.89 7.06 -16.45
C LYS A 66 4.00 6.09 -16.85
N TRP A 67 4.09 4.96 -16.14
CA TRP A 67 5.07 3.90 -16.40
C TRP A 67 4.48 2.68 -17.11
N GLU A 68 3.26 2.81 -17.64
CA GLU A 68 2.58 1.76 -18.40
C GLU A 68 2.55 0.38 -17.72
N THR A 69 2.41 0.38 -16.39
CA THR A 69 2.31 -0.84 -15.58
C THR A 69 0.93 -1.02 -14.96
N LEU A 70 0.53 -2.28 -14.80
CA LEU A 70 -0.66 -2.69 -14.07
C LEU A 70 -0.36 -3.15 -12.65
N ARG A 71 0.92 -3.28 -12.28
CA ARG A 71 1.35 -3.81 -10.98
C ARG A 71 1.55 -2.68 -9.98
N ILE A 72 0.86 -2.77 -8.83
CA ILE A 72 0.98 -1.82 -7.73
C ILE A 72 1.21 -2.58 -6.43
N ILE A 73 2.10 -2.09 -5.58
CA ILE A 73 2.36 -2.63 -4.26
C ILE A 73 2.06 -1.55 -3.24
N LEU A 74 1.22 -1.86 -2.26
CA LEU A 74 0.96 -1.04 -1.09
C LEU A 74 1.83 -1.57 0.06
N HIS A 75 2.87 -0.81 0.41
CA HIS A 75 3.79 -1.18 1.47
C HIS A 75 3.55 -0.31 2.70
N SER A 76 3.10 -0.92 3.81
CA SER A 76 2.94 -0.21 5.08
C SER A 76 4.31 0.19 5.63
N PHE A 77 4.59 1.50 5.70
CA PHE A 77 5.92 2.00 6.04
C PHE A 77 5.85 3.10 7.10
N THR A 78 5.87 2.69 8.37
CA THR A 78 5.58 3.60 9.51
C THR A 78 6.69 4.60 9.88
N HIS A 79 7.78 4.66 9.09
CA HIS A 79 8.92 5.54 9.34
C HIS A 79 8.80 6.92 8.67
N LEU A 80 7.77 7.18 7.87
CA LEU A 80 7.61 8.47 7.16
C LEU A 80 7.04 9.59 8.05
N GLY A 81 6.48 9.26 9.20
CA GLY A 81 5.85 10.20 10.12
C GLY A 81 5.97 9.78 11.58
N GLN A 82 5.62 10.69 12.48
CA GLN A 82 5.70 10.47 13.93
C GLN A 82 4.42 9.84 14.48
N GLU A 83 3.26 10.35 14.09
CA GLU A 83 1.96 9.85 14.56
C GLU A 83 1.50 8.68 13.69
N LYS A 84 0.97 7.64 14.33
CA LYS A 84 0.45 6.44 13.67
C LYS A 84 -1.04 6.36 13.92
N ALA A 85 -1.83 6.10 12.88
CA ALA A 85 -3.22 5.74 13.04
C ALA A 85 -3.35 4.42 13.83
N ASP A 86 -4.56 4.18 14.31
CA ASP A 86 -4.95 2.87 14.84
C ASP A 86 -4.68 1.76 13.78
N PRO A 87 -4.02 0.64 14.15
CA PRO A 87 -3.62 -0.39 13.19
C PRO A 87 -4.78 -1.01 12.41
N GLU A 88 -5.93 -1.24 13.06
CA GLU A 88 -7.10 -1.85 12.41
C GLU A 88 -7.67 -0.88 11.37
N LYS A 89 -7.84 0.40 11.74
CA LYS A 89 -8.32 1.42 10.80
C LYS A 89 -7.34 1.68 9.65
N ALA A 90 -6.04 1.59 9.91
CA ALA A 90 -5.01 1.71 8.89
C ALA A 90 -5.09 0.57 7.88
N LEU A 91 -5.23 -0.67 8.37
CA LEU A 91 -5.43 -1.86 7.53
C LEU A 91 -6.71 -1.74 6.69
N GLU A 92 -7.84 -1.38 7.31
CA GLU A 92 -9.10 -1.18 6.58
C GLU A 92 -8.98 -0.15 5.45
N LEU A 93 -8.23 0.94 5.66
CA LEU A 93 -7.98 1.94 4.61
C LEU A 93 -7.15 1.36 3.46
N LEU A 94 -6.12 0.56 3.77
CA LEU A 94 -5.30 -0.10 2.75
C LEU A 94 -6.10 -1.15 1.98
N ASP A 95 -6.94 -1.92 2.66
CA ASP A 95 -7.82 -2.92 2.03
C ASP A 95 -8.82 -2.27 1.07
N ARG A 96 -9.49 -1.18 1.48
CA ARG A 96 -10.35 -0.40 0.58
C ARG A 96 -9.58 0.22 -0.59
N THR A 97 -8.34 0.67 -0.34
CA THR A 97 -7.47 1.17 -1.41
C THR A 97 -7.14 0.07 -2.42
N LYS A 98 -6.77 -1.12 -1.94
CA LYS A 98 -6.48 -2.31 -2.76
C LYS A 98 -7.69 -2.66 -3.61
N GLU A 99 -8.85 -2.85 -3.00
CA GLU A 99 -10.10 -3.20 -3.69
C GLU A 99 -10.44 -2.18 -4.80
N ARG A 100 -10.32 -0.87 -4.52
CA ARG A 100 -10.61 0.18 -5.51
C ARG A 100 -9.63 0.21 -6.67
N LEU A 101 -8.38 -0.18 -6.46
CA LEU A 101 -7.38 -0.30 -7.52
C LEU A 101 -7.61 -1.57 -8.34
N GLU A 102 -7.91 -2.70 -7.70
CA GLU A 102 -8.27 -3.95 -8.37
C GLU A 102 -9.51 -3.81 -9.24
N ASN A 103 -10.57 -3.17 -8.71
CA ASN A 103 -11.77 -2.81 -9.47
C ASN A 103 -11.49 -1.88 -10.66
N ALA A 104 -10.35 -1.18 -10.66
CA ALA A 104 -9.89 -0.34 -11.77
C ALA A 104 -8.95 -1.07 -12.75
N GLY A 105 -8.75 -2.39 -12.59
CA GLY A 105 -7.97 -3.25 -13.49
C GLY A 105 -6.48 -3.37 -13.15
N TYR A 106 -6.05 -2.97 -11.96
CA TYR A 106 -4.66 -3.15 -11.51
C TYR A 106 -4.50 -4.47 -10.75
N SER A 107 -3.32 -5.07 -10.83
CA SER A 107 -2.91 -6.16 -9.95
C SER A 107 -2.23 -5.56 -8.73
N VAL A 108 -2.82 -5.76 -7.54
CA VAL A 108 -2.39 -5.05 -6.32
C VAL A 108 -2.10 -6.01 -5.20
N ASP A 109 -0.94 -5.86 -4.57
CA ASP A 109 -0.62 -6.57 -3.34
C ASP A 109 -0.24 -5.63 -2.21
N GLN A 110 -0.52 -6.09 -0.99
CA GLN A 110 -0.02 -5.48 0.23
C GLN A 110 1.16 -6.31 0.72
N THR A 111 2.22 -5.66 1.16
CA THR A 111 3.29 -6.41 1.83
C THR A 111 2.79 -6.95 3.16
N PRO A 112 3.30 -8.11 3.62
CA PRO A 112 2.94 -8.70 4.90
C PRO A 112 3.20 -7.80 6.11
#